data_AF-A0A5K0V4F4-F1
#
_entry.id   AF-A0A5K0V4F4-F1
#
_cell.length_a   1.000
_cell.length_b   1.000
_cell.length_c   1.000
_cell.angle_alpha   90.00
_cell.angle_beta   90.00
_cell.angle_gamma   90.00
#
_symmetry.space_group_name_H-M   'P 1'
#
loop_
_entity.id
_entity.type
_entity.pdbx_description
1 polymer ?
#
loop_
_entity_poly.entity_id
_entity_poly.type
_entity_poly.pdbx_seq_one_letter_code
_entity_poly.pdbx_strand_id
1 'polypeptide(L)' 'VSAVEIERACNSSDDSVLETAAVSIKHFSGGPEHLAVVVVPKEGSVPDPDQLKAIFSRAIQKNLNPLFK' A
#
# COMPACT_ATOMS: atom_id res chain seq x y z
N VAL A 1 5.21 6.20 10.94
CA VAL A 1 4.10 5.69 10.10
C VAL A 1 3.84 4.27 10.54
N SER A 2 2.63 3.97 10.98
CA SER A 2 2.19 2.63 11.38
C SER A 2 1.63 1.85 10.18
N ALA A 3 1.63 0.51 10.27
CA ALA A 3 1.03 -0.36 9.25
C ALA A 3 -0.44 0.01 9.01
N VAL A 4 -1.21 0.24 10.08
CA VAL A 4 -2.62 0.64 10.02
C VAL A 4 -2.84 1.94 9.26
N GLU A 5 -1.93 2.92 9.38
CA GLU A 5 -2.02 4.16 8.62
C GLU A 5 -1.79 3.93 7.11
N ILE A 6 -0.88 3.02 6.75
CA ILE A 6 -0.61 2.65 5.36
C ILE A 6 -1.80 1.90 4.77
N GLU A 7 -2.31 0.89 5.49
CA GLU A 7 -3.47 0.09 5.08
C GLU A 7 -4.69 0.97 4.86
N ARG A 8 -4.97 1.92 5.77
CA ARG A 8 -6.06 2.88 5.60
C ARG A 8 -5.90 3.76 4.37
N ALA A 9 -4.67 4.20 4.09
CA ALA A 9 -4.40 4.97 2.88
C ALA A 9 -4.68 4.13 1.63
N CYS A 10 -4.25 2.87 1.59
CA CYS A 10 -4.44 1.98 0.45
C CYS A 10 -5.89 1.50 0.25
N ASN A 11 -6.60 1.16 1.33
CA ASN A 11 -7.96 0.61 1.30
C ASN A 11 -8.99 1.52 0.59
N SER A 12 -8.78 2.83 0.60
CA SER A 12 -9.68 3.80 -0.04
C SER A 12 -9.17 4.32 -1.40
N SER A 13 -8.09 3.75 -1.92
CA SER A 13 -7.40 4.27 -3.11
C SER A 13 -7.87 3.65 -4.42
N ASP A 14 -8.49 2.47 -4.38
CA ASP A 14 -8.92 1.73 -5.57
C ASP A 14 -10.18 0.91 -5.26
N ASP A 15 -11.20 1.03 -6.12
CA ASP A 15 -12.49 0.38 -5.91
C ASP A 15 -12.48 -1.14 -6.18
N SER A 16 -11.43 -1.67 -6.80
CA SER A 16 -11.27 -3.12 -7.06
C SER A 16 -10.72 -3.88 -5.85
N VAL A 17 -10.30 -3.18 -4.80
CA VAL A 17 -9.65 -3.75 -3.61
C VAL A 17 -10.63 -3.80 -2.44
N LEU A 18 -10.73 -4.96 -1.80
CA LEU A 18 -11.56 -5.17 -0.62
C LEU A 18 -10.84 -4.72 0.65
N GLU A 19 -9.59 -5.17 0.82
CA GLU A 19 -8.75 -4.88 1.97
C GLU A 19 -7.27 -5.03 1.61
N THR A 20 -6.42 -4.41 2.44
CA THR A 20 -4.97 -4.44 2.31
C THR A 20 -4.30 -4.70 3.65
N ALA A 21 -3.11 -5.31 3.62
CA ALA A 21 -2.23 -5.47 4.77
C ALA A 21 -0.83 -4.95 4.44
N ALA A 22 -0.25 -4.16 5.33
CA ALA A 22 1.08 -3.58 5.17
C ALA A 22 2.11 -4.37 5.99
N VAL A 23 3.08 -4.98 5.32
CA VAL A 23 4.10 -5.84 5.95
C VAL A 23 5.49 -5.30 5.65
N SER A 24 6.30 -5.17 6.69
CA SER A 24 7.72 -4.84 6.54
C SER A 24 8.54 -6.09 6.28
N ILE A 25 9.44 -6.02 5.30
CA ILE A 25 10.32 -7.10 4.89
C ILE A 25 11.77 -6.62 5.00
N LYS A 26 12.58 -7.31 5.81
CA LYS A 26 14.00 -6.99 5.95
C LYS A 26 14.74 -7.21 4.63
N HIS A 27 15.58 -6.23 4.27
CA HIS A 27 16.48 -6.37 3.14
C HIS A 27 17.64 -7.30 3.50
N PHE A 28 17.92 -8.32 2.68
CA PHE A 28 18.95 -9.32 2.95
C PHE A 28 20.36 -8.72 3.09
N SER A 29 20.65 -7.63 2.36
CA SER A 29 21.95 -6.95 2.37
C SER A 29 22.08 -5.78 3.37
N GLY A 30 21.15 -5.63 4.33
CA GLY A 30 21.24 -4.59 5.37
C GLY A 30 20.85 -3.17 4.94
N GLY A 31 20.07 -3.03 3.86
CA GLY A 31 19.45 -1.77 3.44
C GLY A 31 18.12 -1.47 4.17
N PRO A 32 17.44 -0.36 3.83
CA PRO A 32 16.11 -0.05 4.35
C PRO A 32 15.14 -1.23 4.14
N GLU A 33 14.24 -1.42 5.09
CA GLU A 33 13.20 -2.44 4.95
C GLU A 33 12.30 -2.13 3.73
N HIS A 34 11.87 -3.18 3.04
CA HIS A 34 10.89 -3.08 1.98
C HIS A 34 9.48 -3.15 2.57
N LEU A 35 8.58 -2.33 2.01
CA LEU A 35 7.15 -2.45 2.27
C LEU A 35 6.52 -3.37 1.22
N ALA A 36 5.90 -4.45 1.67
CA ALA A 36 4.95 -5.20 0.88
C ALA A 36 3.52 -4.82 1.27
N VAL A 37 2.69 -4.51 0.28
CA VAL A 37 1.25 -4.33 0.45
C VAL A 37 0.56 -5.55 -0.15
N VAL A 38 -0.04 -6.37 0.71
CA VAL A 38 -0.85 -7.53 0.29
C VAL A 38 -2.27 -7.04 0.06
N VAL A 39 -2.90 -7.53 -1.00
CA VAL A 39 -4.19 -7.04 -1.48
C VAL A 39 -5.16 -8.20 -1.60
N VAL A 40 -6.39 -7.99 -1.11
CA VAL A 40 -7.52 -8.87 -1.39
C VAL A 40 -8.38 -8.20 -2.45
N PRO A 41 -8.42 -8.71 -3.71
CA PRO A 41 -9.31 -8.19 -4.73
C PRO A 41 -10.77 -8.44 -4.35
N LYS A 42 -11.66 -7.53 -4.75
CA LYS A 42 -13.11 -7.79 -4.71
C LYS A 42 -13.47 -8.89 -5.69
N GLU A 43 -14.57 -9.59 -5.41
CA GLU A 43 -15.06 -10.65 -6.28
C GLU A 43 -15.26 -10.15 -7.73
N GLY A 44 -14.77 -10.93 -8.70
CA GLY A 44 -14.82 -10.58 -10.13
C GLY A 44 -13.81 -9.51 -10.57
N SER A 45 -13.00 -8.95 -9.67
CA SER A 45 -11.97 -7.98 -10.01
C SER A 45 -10.61 -8.65 -10.20
N VAL A 46 -9.87 -8.24 -11.23
CA VAL A 46 -8.49 -8.67 -11.48
C VAL A 46 -7.63 -7.41 -11.64
N PRO A 47 -7.24 -6.77 -10.53
CA PRO A 47 -6.45 -5.55 -10.60
C PRO A 47 -5.04 -5.82 -11.11
N ASP A 48 -4.51 -4.89 -11.89
CA ASP A 48 -3.13 -4.91 -12.35
C ASP A 48 -2.18 -4.52 -11.20
N PRO A 49 -1.23 -5.39 -10.80
CA PRO A 49 -0.32 -5.11 -9.70
C PRO A 49 0.53 -3.84 -9.90
N ASP A 50 0.95 -3.55 -11.13
CA ASP A 50 1.77 -2.37 -11.41
C ASP A 50 0.96 -1.06 -11.29
N GLN A 51 -0.30 -1.06 -11.76
CA GLN A 51 -1.23 0.03 -11.50
C GLN A 51 -1.50 0.22 -10.01
N LEU A 52 -1.80 -0.85 -9.26
CA LEU A 52 -2.03 -0.75 -7.81
C LEU A 52 -0.79 -0.20 -7.09
N LYS A 53 0.41 -0.63 -7.48
CA LYS A 53 1.66 -0.11 -6.92
C LYS A 53 1.79 1.40 -7.12
N ALA A 54 1.45 1.91 -8.32
CA ALA A 54 1.49 3.34 -8.61
C ALA A 54 0.44 4.12 -7.80
N ILE A 55 -0.80 3.63 -7.75
CA ILE A 55 -1.92 4.21 -7.01
C ILE A 55 -1.58 4.29 -5.51
N PHE A 56 -1.15 3.17 -4.92
CA PHE A 56 -0.83 3.10 -3.49
C PHE A 56 0.39 3.94 -3.13
N SER A 57 1.43 3.97 -3.96
CA SER A 57 2.59 4.84 -3.73
C SER A 57 2.16 6.31 -3.62
N ARG A 58 1.26 6.75 -4.52
CA ARG A 58 0.72 8.12 -4.49
C ARG A 58 -0.16 8.36 -3.28
N ALA A 59 -1.01 7.41 -2.90
CA ALA A 59 -1.88 7.52 -1.74
C ALA A 59 -1.09 7.61 -0.43
N ILE A 60 -0.06 6.76 -0.27
CA ILE A 60 0.83 6.79 0.90
C ILE A 60 1.56 8.14 0.96
N GLN A 61 2.13 8.60 -0.17
CA GLN A 61 2.80 9.90 -0.23
C GLN A 61 1.86 11.05 0.12
N LYS A 62 0.61 11.05 -0.35
CA LYS A 62 -0.36 12.12 -0.08
C LYS A 62 -0.81 12.14 1.39
N ASN A 63 -1.08 10.97 1.97
CA ASN A 63 -1.69 10.88 3.31
C ASN A 63 -0.66 10.84 4.45
N LEU A 64 0.58 10.44 4.17
CA LEU A 64 1.58 10.17 5.19
C LEU A 64 2.84 11.03 5.08
N ASN A 65 3.01 11.81 4.02
CA ASN A 65 4.10 12.78 3.94
C ASN A 65 3.86 13.91 4.96
N PRO A 66 4.80 14.16 5.89
CA PRO A 66 4.64 15.18 6.93
C PRO A 66 4.51 16.60 6.38
N LEU A 67 4.87 16.85 5.12
CA LEU A 67 4.68 18.15 4.46
C LEU A 67 3.23 18.45 4.08
N PHE A 68 2.35 17.44 4.08
CA PHE A 68 0.93 17.57 3.71
C PHE A 68 -0.02 17.19 4.85
N LYS A 69 0.50 17.09 6.09
CA LYS A 69 -0.32 17.02 7.31
C LYS A 69 -0.73 18.42 7.77
#